data_AF-A0A8H7R2F0-F1
#
_entry.id   AF-A0A8H7R2F0-F1
#
_cell.length_a   1.000
_cell.length_b   1.000
_cell.length_c   1.000
_cell.angle_alpha   90.00
_cell.angle_beta   90.00
_cell.angle_gamma   90.00
#
_symmetry.space_group_name_H-M   'P 1'
#
loop_
_entity.id
_entity.type
_entity.pdbx_description
1 polymer ?
#
loop_
_entity_poly.entity_id
_entity_poly.type
_entity_poly.pdbx_seq_one_letter_code
_entity_poly.pdbx_strand_id
1 'polypeptide(L)'
;MIDSAESNTPDKCLGQLKRLLKENDESAVKKLKFEPIHPDQIKDDDCQCQTVQPMTYINHAIENSQYKNVLIADRFLEISESQLESLNSHWRGRPYMPMFCAQLLVGSILVDNEQLLLINSLEVYSRYKSLDVHYERFSPQDQVSTPTVNSTYKNLLSTVIMNHDSSRKLVIGTTKFNALVVSSIRLDGAFKPEVGASTFSFFPSGKTKVFVSEDSMKKAGRILADKRPHLDPTLDPAAHLRQLRSAFNFKSTFIYARFHSMFASNHFL
;
A
#
# COMPACT_ATOMS: atom_id res chain seq x y z
N MET A 1 -17.47 1.51 54.22
CA MET A 1 -16.72 0.24 54.22
C MET A 1 -16.04 0.13 52.88
N ILE A 2 -14.72 0.25 52.90
CA ILE A 2 -13.81 0.25 51.76
C ILE A 2 -13.15 -1.13 51.69
N ASP A 3 -12.76 -1.51 50.47
CA ASP A 3 -11.84 -2.59 50.05
C ASP A 3 -12.38 -4.03 49.96
N SER A 4 -12.00 -4.85 48.98
CA SER A 4 -10.83 -4.79 48.07
C SER A 4 -11.04 -5.58 46.78
N ALA A 5 -10.44 -5.08 45.70
CA ALA A 5 -10.30 -5.67 44.39
C ALA A 5 -9.32 -6.87 44.36
N GLU A 6 -9.66 -7.90 43.58
CA GLU A 6 -8.73 -8.98 43.23
C GLU A 6 -7.61 -8.47 42.32
N SER A 7 -6.39 -8.50 42.83
CA SER A 7 -5.16 -8.18 42.12
C SER A 7 -4.79 -9.29 41.13
N ASN A 8 -4.84 -8.98 39.84
CA ASN A 8 -4.19 -9.79 38.79
C ASN A 8 -2.67 -9.57 38.88
N THR A 9 -1.95 -10.53 39.46
CA THR A 9 -0.49 -10.48 39.59
C THR A 9 0.23 -11.07 38.35
N PRO A 10 1.45 -10.58 38.01
CA PRO A 10 2.21 -10.97 36.82
C PRO A 10 2.73 -12.42 36.81
N ASP A 11 2.57 -13.16 37.92
CA ASP A 11 3.19 -14.47 38.10
C ASP A 11 2.49 -15.64 37.40
N LYS A 12 1.20 -15.50 37.04
CA LYS A 12 0.47 -16.57 36.33
C LYS A 12 0.95 -16.77 34.90
N CYS A 13 1.37 -15.71 34.20
CA CYS A 13 1.91 -15.81 32.83
C CYS A 13 3.33 -16.41 32.80
N LEU A 14 4.16 -16.14 33.81
CA LEU A 14 5.52 -16.66 33.87
C LEU A 14 5.56 -18.18 34.10
N GLY A 15 4.57 -18.70 34.85
CA GLY A 15 4.40 -20.14 35.07
C GLY A 15 4.01 -20.92 33.81
N GLN A 16 3.17 -20.33 32.94
CA GLN A 16 2.81 -20.94 31.65
C GLN A 16 3.96 -20.91 30.64
N LEU A 17 4.73 -19.82 30.60
CA LEU A 17 5.90 -19.69 29.73
C LEU A 17 7.02 -20.69 30.09
N LYS A 18 7.24 -20.93 31.40
CA LYS A 18 8.20 -21.93 31.89
C LYS A 18 7.78 -23.37 31.64
N ARG A 19 6.46 -23.64 31.50
CA ARG A 19 5.95 -24.96 31.08
C ARG A 19 6.21 -25.23 29.61
N LEU A 20 5.94 -24.25 28.74
CA LEU A 20 6.18 -24.36 27.29
C LEU A 20 7.66 -24.49 26.94
N LEU A 21 8.55 -23.90 27.73
CA LEU A 21 10.00 -24.03 27.54
C LEU A 21 10.57 -25.37 28.06
N LYS A 22 9.84 -26.13 28.88
CA LYS A 22 10.27 -27.43 29.40
C LYS A 22 9.85 -28.62 28.53
N GLU A 23 8.98 -28.42 27.54
CA GLU A 23 8.49 -29.47 26.63
C GLU A 23 9.28 -29.57 25.31
N ASN A 24 10.26 -28.70 25.08
CA ASN A 24 11.22 -28.85 23.98
C ASN A 24 12.44 -29.65 24.45
N ASP A 25 12.23 -30.96 24.57
CA ASP A 25 13.29 -31.94 24.81
C ASP A 25 14.17 -32.09 23.55
N GLU A 26 15.48 -32.05 23.76
CA GLU A 26 16.57 -31.94 22.77
C GLU A 26 16.85 -33.26 22.03
N SER A 27 15.83 -33.90 21.43
CA SER A 27 16.03 -35.16 20.71
C SER A 27 15.30 -35.26 19.37
N ALA A 28 15.33 -34.21 18.54
CA ALA A 28 14.92 -34.33 17.14
C ALA A 28 15.55 -33.28 16.18
N VAL A 29 16.82 -32.91 16.36
CA VAL A 29 17.53 -32.14 15.33
C VAL A 29 18.21 -33.13 14.37
N LYS A 30 17.46 -33.60 13.36
CA LYS A 30 18.08 -34.19 12.17
C LYS A 30 18.93 -33.09 11.51
N LYS A 31 20.26 -33.23 11.60
CA LYS A 31 21.24 -32.40 10.88
C LYS A 31 20.89 -32.39 9.39
N LEU A 32 20.29 -31.30 8.92
CA LEU A 32 20.24 -30.96 7.50
C LEU A 32 21.67 -30.59 7.10
N LYS A 33 22.35 -31.52 6.43
CA LYS A 33 23.60 -31.24 5.72
C LYS A 33 23.26 -30.37 4.51
N PHE A 34 23.73 -29.13 4.50
CA PHE A 34 23.82 -28.35 3.27
C PHE A 34 25.14 -28.73 2.59
N GLU A 35 25.04 -29.32 1.41
CA GLU A 35 26.20 -29.44 0.51
C GLU A 35 26.35 -28.13 -0.29
N PRO A 36 27.57 -27.63 -0.50
CA PRO A 36 27.79 -26.43 -1.28
C PRO A 36 27.56 -26.73 -2.76
N ILE A 37 26.73 -25.92 -3.41
CA ILE A 37 26.52 -25.97 -4.86
C ILE A 37 27.80 -25.47 -5.53
N HIS A 38 28.45 -26.34 -6.29
CA HIS A 38 29.61 -26.02 -7.12
C HIS A 38 29.14 -25.15 -8.31
N PRO A 39 29.76 -24.00 -8.59
CA PRO A 39 29.35 -23.12 -9.66
C PRO A 39 29.99 -23.57 -10.97
N ASP A 40 29.52 -24.67 -11.55
CA ASP A 40 29.79 -25.00 -12.95
C ASP A 40 28.67 -25.91 -13.45
N GLN A 41 28.10 -25.55 -14.60
CA GLN A 41 26.96 -26.16 -15.32
C GLN A 41 25.58 -25.53 -15.07
N ILE A 42 25.43 -24.27 -15.47
CA ILE A 42 24.19 -23.83 -16.14
C ILE A 42 24.55 -23.72 -17.62
N LYS A 43 24.02 -24.63 -18.42
CA LYS A 43 24.04 -24.52 -19.88
C LYS A 43 23.04 -23.44 -20.27
N ASP A 44 23.50 -22.53 -21.13
CA ASP A 44 22.66 -21.58 -21.85
C ASP A 44 21.64 -22.35 -22.69
N ASP A 45 20.39 -22.39 -22.23
CA ASP A 45 19.24 -22.66 -23.08
C ASP A 45 18.48 -21.34 -23.25
N ASP A 46 18.61 -20.80 -24.46
CA ASP A 46 17.83 -19.70 -25.01
C ASP A 46 16.34 -19.92 -24.78
N CYS A 47 15.76 -19.23 -23.79
CA CYS A 47 14.32 -19.09 -23.68
C CYS A 47 13.94 -17.62 -23.87
N GLN A 48 13.74 -17.26 -25.14
CA GLN A 48 13.02 -16.05 -25.52
C GLN A 48 11.59 -16.12 -24.96
N CYS A 49 11.38 -15.59 -23.76
CA CYS A 49 10.06 -15.35 -23.19
C CYS A 49 9.75 -13.85 -23.28
N GLN A 50 8.87 -13.52 -24.24
CA GLN A 50 8.35 -12.19 -24.50
C GLN A 50 7.69 -11.60 -23.25
N THR A 51 8.25 -10.51 -22.71
CA THR A 51 7.67 -9.72 -21.60
C THR A 51 7.57 -8.22 -21.95
N VAL A 52 7.35 -7.89 -23.22
CA VAL A 52 7.36 -6.49 -23.74
C VAL A 52 5.99 -5.78 -23.63
N GLN A 53 4.92 -6.48 -23.26
CA GLN A 53 3.52 -6.03 -23.48
C GLN A 53 2.97 -4.92 -22.54
N PRO A 54 3.30 -4.83 -21.23
CA PRO A 54 2.61 -3.86 -20.35
C PRO A 54 3.02 -2.41 -20.63
N MET A 55 4.31 -2.18 -20.90
CA MET A 55 4.84 -0.82 -21.05
C MET A 55 4.40 -0.19 -22.38
N THR A 56 4.32 -0.98 -23.45
CA THR A 56 3.80 -0.52 -24.75
C THR A 56 2.32 -0.15 -24.65
N TYR A 57 1.52 -0.92 -23.91
CA TYR A 57 0.11 -0.65 -23.71
C TYR A 57 -0.14 0.61 -22.85
N ILE A 58 0.60 0.79 -21.76
CA ILE A 58 0.51 2.01 -20.94
C ILE A 58 0.85 3.25 -21.76
N ASN A 59 1.95 3.21 -22.52
CA ASN A 59 2.34 4.33 -23.36
C ASN A 59 1.27 4.64 -24.42
N HIS A 60 0.72 3.61 -25.09
CA HIS A 60 -0.35 3.79 -26.04
C HIS A 60 -1.61 4.42 -25.41
N ALA A 61 -2.03 3.96 -24.24
CA ALA A 61 -3.18 4.54 -23.53
C ALA A 61 -2.91 5.99 -23.13
N ILE A 62 -1.70 6.29 -22.64
CA ILE A 62 -1.27 7.66 -22.31
C ILE A 62 -1.35 8.56 -23.55
N GLU A 63 -0.79 8.15 -24.69
CA GLU A 63 -0.76 8.91 -25.94
C GLU A 63 -2.15 9.23 -26.48
N ASN A 64 -3.11 8.33 -26.29
CA ASN A 64 -4.50 8.48 -26.70
C ASN A 64 -5.40 9.14 -25.65
N SER A 65 -4.90 9.38 -24.43
CA SER A 65 -5.67 10.00 -23.36
C SER A 65 -5.75 11.53 -23.50
N GLN A 66 -6.79 12.13 -22.90
CA GLN A 66 -6.90 13.60 -22.77
C GLN A 66 -5.80 14.21 -21.88
N TYR A 67 -5.04 13.38 -21.17
CA TYR A 67 -4.00 13.79 -20.21
C TYR A 67 -2.58 13.60 -20.75
N LYS A 68 -2.42 13.23 -22.03
CA LYS A 68 -1.13 12.90 -22.65
C LYS A 68 -0.03 13.93 -22.42
N ASN A 69 -0.35 15.22 -22.51
CA ASN A 69 0.62 16.30 -22.42
C ASN A 69 1.29 16.37 -21.05
N VAL A 70 0.61 15.87 -20.02
CA VAL A 70 1.12 15.83 -18.64
C VAL A 70 1.73 14.45 -18.35
N LEU A 71 1.09 13.36 -18.79
CA LEU A 71 1.53 12.00 -18.52
C LEU A 71 2.80 11.59 -19.28
N ILE A 72 3.04 12.11 -20.49
CA ILE A 72 4.27 11.83 -21.28
C ILE A 72 5.52 12.44 -20.62
N ALA A 73 5.35 13.45 -19.75
CA ALA A 73 6.46 14.09 -19.06
C ALA A 73 7.06 13.23 -17.93
N ASP A 74 6.41 12.13 -17.55
CA ASP A 74 6.87 11.23 -16.49
C ASP A 74 6.98 9.80 -16.98
N ARG A 75 7.82 9.01 -16.30
CA ARG A 75 8.02 7.59 -16.57
C ARG A 75 7.34 6.75 -15.51
N PHE A 76 6.66 5.69 -15.93
CA PHE A 76 6.00 4.75 -15.05
C PHE A 76 6.74 3.42 -15.05
N LEU A 77 7.07 2.90 -13.88
CA LEU A 77 7.74 1.60 -13.72
C LEU A 77 6.90 0.70 -12.82
N GLU A 78 6.82 -0.58 -13.12
CA GLU A 78 6.18 -1.54 -12.21
C GLU A 78 6.86 -1.48 -10.84
N ILE A 79 6.06 -1.48 -9.77
CA ILE A 79 6.56 -1.38 -8.40
C ILE A 79 7.57 -2.49 -8.12
N SER A 80 8.74 -2.12 -7.61
CA SER A 80 9.82 -3.07 -7.33
C SER A 80 9.60 -3.83 -6.02
N GLU A 81 10.28 -4.96 -5.86
CA GLU A 81 10.30 -5.71 -4.59
C GLU A 81 10.81 -4.85 -3.43
N SER A 82 11.90 -4.09 -3.63
CA SER A 82 12.43 -3.17 -2.60
C SER A 82 11.43 -2.08 -2.19
N GLN A 83 10.59 -1.62 -3.11
CA GLN A 83 9.51 -0.68 -2.81
C GLN A 83 8.38 -1.36 -2.04
N LEU A 84 8.01 -2.57 -2.41
CA LEU A 84 7.01 -3.38 -1.69
C LEU A 84 7.46 -3.68 -0.25
N GLU A 85 8.74 -4.00 -0.04
CA GLU A 85 9.35 -4.17 1.28
C GLU A 85 9.32 -2.88 2.10
N SER A 86 9.64 -1.75 1.46
CA SER A 86 9.57 -0.43 2.10
C SER A 86 8.14 -0.07 2.52
N LEU A 87 7.15 -0.35 1.66
CA LEU A 87 5.72 -0.20 1.98
C LEU A 87 5.29 -1.09 3.15
N ASN A 88 5.86 -2.29 3.27
CA ASN A 88 5.58 -3.24 4.35
C ASN A 88 6.45 -3.06 5.61
N SER A 89 7.21 -1.96 5.70
CA SER A 89 7.97 -1.62 6.90
C SER A 89 7.09 -1.16 8.05
N HIS A 90 7.51 -1.42 9.30
CA HIS A 90 6.76 -0.99 10.48
C HIS A 90 6.75 0.54 10.62
N TRP A 91 5.64 1.10 11.13
CA TRP A 91 5.49 2.55 11.30
C TRP A 91 5.80 3.05 12.71
N ARG A 92 5.86 2.16 13.71
CA ARG A 92 6.15 2.54 15.10
C ARG A 92 7.50 3.23 15.18
N GLY A 93 7.52 4.44 15.75
CA GLY A 93 8.71 5.29 15.83
C GLY A 93 9.11 5.97 14.52
N ARG A 94 8.30 5.87 13.45
CA ARG A 94 8.60 6.41 12.12
C ARG A 94 7.42 7.25 11.60
N PRO A 95 7.22 8.48 12.12
CA PRO A 95 6.06 9.32 11.79
C PRO A 95 5.98 9.76 10.32
N TYR A 96 7.08 9.64 9.57
CA TYR A 96 7.16 9.94 8.14
C TYR A 96 6.64 8.80 7.24
N MET A 97 6.41 7.61 7.77
CA MET A 97 5.98 6.44 6.96
C MET A 97 4.63 6.64 6.26
N PRO A 98 3.57 7.20 6.89
CA PRO A 98 2.31 7.46 6.19
C PRO A 98 2.50 8.37 4.98
N MET A 99 3.34 9.41 5.10
CA MET A 99 3.67 10.31 4.01
C MET A 99 4.47 9.61 2.92
N PHE A 100 5.48 8.82 3.29
CA PHE A 100 6.25 8.02 2.35
C PHE A 100 5.33 7.09 1.53
N CYS A 101 4.47 6.33 2.20
CA CYS A 101 3.56 5.38 1.55
C CYS A 101 2.56 6.10 0.63
N ALA A 102 1.98 7.21 1.10
CA ALA A 102 1.02 7.99 0.33
C ALA A 102 1.69 8.67 -0.88
N GLN A 103 2.86 9.28 -0.66
CA GLN A 103 3.65 9.89 -1.71
C GLN A 103 4.07 8.87 -2.74
N LEU A 104 4.59 7.69 -2.36
CA LEU A 104 5.02 6.68 -3.33
C LEU A 104 3.87 6.20 -4.21
N LEU A 105 2.68 6.00 -3.65
CA LEU A 105 1.55 5.43 -4.38
C LEU A 105 0.79 6.48 -5.22
N VAL A 106 0.86 7.77 -4.88
CA VAL A 106 0.10 8.79 -5.63
C VAL A 106 0.65 8.96 -7.04
N GLY A 107 -0.23 9.17 -8.00
CA GLY A 107 0.11 9.23 -9.42
C GLY A 107 0.40 7.86 -10.03
N SER A 108 0.35 6.76 -9.28
CA SER A 108 0.52 5.42 -9.86
C SER A 108 -0.62 5.06 -10.82
N ILE A 109 -0.31 4.24 -11.82
CA ILE A 109 -1.28 3.63 -12.73
C ILE A 109 -1.51 2.18 -12.30
N LEU A 110 -2.76 1.85 -12.01
CA LEU A 110 -3.22 0.48 -11.81
C LEU A 110 -3.59 -0.11 -13.16
N VAL A 111 -3.09 -1.31 -13.44
CA VAL A 111 -3.36 -2.04 -14.68
C VAL A 111 -3.98 -3.38 -14.34
N ASP A 112 -5.18 -3.63 -14.83
CA ASP A 112 -5.82 -4.95 -14.76
C ASP A 112 -6.49 -5.26 -16.09
N ASN A 113 -6.00 -6.30 -16.79
CA ASN A 113 -6.35 -6.60 -18.17
C ASN A 113 -6.18 -5.35 -19.05
N GLU A 114 -7.27 -4.88 -19.68
CA GLU A 114 -7.33 -3.69 -20.53
C GLU A 114 -7.79 -2.43 -19.77
N GLN A 115 -7.85 -2.46 -18.44
CA GLN A 115 -8.26 -1.32 -17.63
C GLN A 115 -7.04 -0.60 -17.05
N LEU A 116 -6.94 0.70 -17.29
CA LEU A 116 -5.91 1.57 -16.74
C LEU A 116 -6.54 2.65 -15.87
N LEU A 117 -6.19 2.64 -14.58
CA LEU A 117 -6.65 3.63 -13.63
C LEU A 117 -5.47 4.40 -13.04
N LEU A 118 -5.36 5.68 -13.37
CA LEU A 118 -4.46 6.62 -12.70
C LEU A 118 -5.02 6.99 -11.32
N ILE A 119 -4.20 6.86 -10.29
CA ILE A 119 -4.51 7.28 -8.93
C ILE A 119 -4.21 8.77 -8.79
N ASN A 120 -5.27 9.56 -8.78
CA ASN A 120 -5.16 11.00 -8.66
C ASN A 120 -4.98 11.44 -7.20
N SER A 121 -5.66 10.78 -6.27
CA SER A 121 -5.52 11.08 -4.85
C SER A 121 -5.82 9.86 -4.00
N LEU A 122 -5.11 9.72 -2.89
CA LEU A 122 -5.29 8.61 -1.96
C LEU A 122 -5.05 9.04 -0.52
N GLU A 123 -5.56 8.24 0.42
CA GLU A 123 -5.40 8.39 1.86
C GLU A 123 -4.89 7.09 2.49
N VAL A 124 -3.87 7.21 3.33
CA VAL A 124 -3.19 6.07 3.94
C VAL A 124 -3.61 5.88 5.41
N TYR A 125 -3.90 4.64 5.79
CA TYR A 125 -4.41 4.23 7.10
C TYR A 125 -3.58 3.08 7.64
N SER A 126 -3.07 3.17 8.89
CA SER A 126 -2.38 2.03 9.50
C SER A 126 -3.37 0.90 9.78
N ARG A 127 -2.94 -0.36 9.67
CA ARG A 127 -3.77 -1.50 10.14
C ARG A 127 -3.73 -1.70 11.65
N TYR A 128 -2.79 -1.05 12.35
CA TYR A 128 -2.63 -1.22 13.78
C TYR A 128 -3.45 -0.18 14.55
N LYS A 129 -4.45 -0.63 15.32
CA LYS A 129 -5.24 0.21 16.24
C LYS A 129 -4.40 1.12 17.15
N SER A 130 -3.23 0.64 17.57
CA SER A 130 -2.33 1.40 18.44
C SER A 130 -1.59 2.55 17.74
N LEU A 131 -1.58 2.57 16.40
CA LEU A 131 -0.92 3.60 15.59
C LEU A 131 -1.94 4.51 14.90
N ASP A 132 -3.12 3.98 14.58
CA ASP A 132 -4.17 4.73 13.88
C ASP A 132 -5.54 4.39 14.45
N VAL A 133 -6.30 5.41 14.83
CA VAL A 133 -7.67 5.23 15.35
C VAL A 133 -8.64 4.85 14.23
N HIS A 134 -8.28 5.18 12.98
CA HIS A 134 -9.03 4.90 11.76
C HIS A 134 -8.54 3.63 11.05
N TYR A 135 -7.86 2.73 11.77
CA TYR A 135 -7.43 1.45 11.23
C TYR A 135 -8.60 0.64 10.66
N GLU A 136 -8.31 -0.21 9.67
CA GLU A 136 -9.30 -1.12 9.11
C GLU A 136 -9.84 -2.04 10.21
N ARG A 137 -11.16 -1.99 10.39
CA ARG A 137 -11.88 -2.89 11.28
C ARG A 137 -12.33 -4.08 10.45
N PHE A 138 -12.12 -5.28 10.99
CA PHE A 138 -12.57 -6.49 10.35
C PHE A 138 -13.91 -6.90 10.94
N SER A 139 -14.96 -6.98 10.11
CA SER A 139 -16.10 -7.86 10.36
C SER A 139 -15.90 -9.18 9.61
N PRO A 140 -16.33 -10.34 10.14
CA PRO A 140 -16.21 -11.62 9.44
C PRO A 140 -16.87 -11.66 8.05
N GLN A 141 -17.82 -10.76 7.79
CA GLN A 141 -18.54 -10.64 6.53
C GLN A 141 -17.88 -9.67 5.53
N ASP A 142 -16.90 -8.90 5.98
CA ASP A 142 -16.25 -7.90 5.13
C ASP A 142 -15.26 -8.57 4.20
N GLN A 143 -15.20 -8.08 2.96
CA GLN A 143 -14.04 -8.33 2.12
C GLN A 143 -12.79 -7.82 2.85
N VAL A 144 -11.67 -8.50 2.68
CA VAL A 144 -10.43 -8.18 3.37
C VAL A 144 -9.43 -7.63 2.37
N SER A 145 -8.88 -6.46 2.65
CA SER A 145 -7.88 -5.84 1.78
C SER A 145 -6.48 -6.42 1.95
N THR A 146 -6.26 -7.34 2.89
CA THR A 146 -4.95 -7.95 3.17
C THR A 146 -4.45 -8.76 1.97
N PRO A 147 -3.17 -8.62 1.58
CA PRO A 147 -2.63 -9.39 0.47
C PRO A 147 -2.59 -10.88 0.77
N THR A 148 -2.77 -11.69 -0.27
CA THR A 148 -2.75 -13.14 -0.20
C THR A 148 -1.68 -13.71 -1.14
N VAL A 149 -1.37 -15.00 -0.97
CA VAL A 149 -0.42 -15.73 -1.82
C VAL A 149 -0.84 -15.75 -3.30
N ASN A 150 -2.14 -15.59 -3.57
CA ASN A 150 -2.70 -15.62 -4.91
C ASN A 150 -2.68 -14.25 -5.64
N SER A 151 -2.23 -13.19 -4.96
CA SER A 151 -2.09 -11.87 -5.59
C SER A 151 -0.80 -11.76 -6.40
N THR A 152 -0.78 -10.84 -7.39
CA THR A 152 0.39 -10.48 -8.21
C THR A 152 1.66 -10.32 -7.37
N TYR A 153 1.54 -9.65 -6.22
CA TYR A 153 2.65 -9.30 -5.34
C TYR A 153 2.71 -10.18 -4.09
N LYS A 154 2.17 -11.41 -4.14
CA LYS A 154 2.36 -12.50 -3.17
C LYS A 154 2.55 -12.06 -1.71
N ASN A 155 1.45 -11.85 -0.99
CA ASN A 155 1.44 -11.42 0.43
C ASN A 155 2.02 -10.02 0.72
N LEU A 156 2.53 -9.27 -0.27
CA LEU A 156 3.08 -7.93 -0.03
C LEU A 156 2.09 -6.81 -0.35
N LEU A 157 1.31 -6.95 -1.42
CA LEU A 157 0.37 -5.93 -1.86
C LEU A 157 -0.82 -6.55 -2.62
N SER A 158 -2.01 -6.03 -2.36
CA SER A 158 -3.24 -6.34 -3.08
C SER A 158 -3.99 -5.07 -3.41
N THR A 159 -4.71 -5.09 -4.52
CA THR A 159 -5.65 -4.04 -4.91
C THR A 159 -7.03 -4.66 -4.95
N VAL A 160 -7.98 -4.10 -4.20
CA VAL A 160 -9.33 -4.67 -4.06
C VAL A 160 -10.39 -3.57 -4.03
N ILE A 161 -11.62 -3.92 -4.41
CA ILE A 161 -12.80 -3.12 -4.07
C ILE A 161 -13.35 -3.66 -2.76
N MET A 162 -13.55 -2.77 -1.81
CA MET A 162 -14.14 -3.05 -0.49
C MET A 162 -15.54 -2.46 -0.46
N ASN A 163 -16.54 -3.27 -0.16
CA ASN A 163 -17.91 -2.80 0.04
C ASN A 163 -18.11 -2.45 1.52
N HIS A 164 -18.13 -1.16 1.84
CA HIS A 164 -18.32 -0.68 3.22
C HIS A 164 -19.14 0.61 3.21
N ASP A 165 -20.05 0.80 4.18
CA ASP A 165 -21.00 1.93 4.23
C ASP A 165 -21.75 2.17 2.90
N SER A 166 -22.19 1.10 2.24
CA SER A 166 -22.84 1.17 0.91
C SER A 166 -21.99 1.84 -0.19
N SER A 167 -20.68 1.89 -0.02
CA SER A 167 -19.72 2.45 -0.99
C SER A 167 -18.72 1.41 -1.48
N ARG A 168 -18.32 1.53 -2.76
CA ARG A 168 -17.33 0.66 -3.41
C ARG A 168 -15.95 1.31 -3.32
N LYS A 169 -15.23 1.05 -2.24
CA LYS A 169 -13.95 1.69 -1.93
C LYS A 169 -12.80 0.95 -2.60
N LEU A 170 -12.08 1.60 -3.51
CA LEU A 170 -10.84 1.02 -4.06
C LEU A 170 -9.71 1.17 -3.05
N VAL A 171 -9.16 0.05 -2.62
CA VAL A 171 -8.13 -0.02 -1.58
C VAL A 171 -6.92 -0.78 -2.10
N ILE A 172 -5.75 -0.17 -1.93
CA ILE A 172 -4.46 -0.85 -2.03
C ILE A 172 -4.05 -1.27 -0.62
N GLY A 173 -4.08 -2.57 -0.34
CA GLY A 173 -3.77 -3.13 0.95
C GLY A 173 -2.37 -3.75 0.98
N THR A 174 -1.66 -3.51 2.08
CA THR A 174 -0.41 -4.21 2.43
C THR A 174 -0.60 -4.92 3.77
N THR A 175 0.44 -5.58 4.30
CA THR A 175 0.34 -6.16 5.66
C THR A 175 0.36 -5.10 6.77
N LYS A 176 0.75 -3.84 6.47
CA LYS A 176 0.95 -2.78 7.48
C LYS A 176 -0.07 -1.66 7.40
N PHE A 177 -0.61 -1.39 6.22
CA PHE A 177 -1.49 -0.26 5.98
C PHE A 177 -2.43 -0.50 4.79
N ASN A 178 -3.40 0.40 4.65
CA ASN A 178 -4.28 0.53 3.49
C ASN A 178 -4.17 1.91 2.90
N ALA A 179 -4.07 2.00 1.58
CA ALA A 179 -4.29 3.24 0.84
C ALA A 179 -5.68 3.19 0.21
N LEU A 180 -6.58 4.04 0.69
CA LEU A 180 -7.88 4.30 0.08
C LEU A 180 -7.71 5.27 -1.08
N VAL A 181 -8.09 4.87 -2.29
CA VAL A 181 -8.14 5.79 -3.43
C VAL A 181 -9.38 6.68 -3.27
N VAL A 182 -9.15 8.00 -3.25
CA VAL A 182 -10.21 9.02 -3.07
C VAL A 182 -10.39 9.91 -4.30
N SER A 183 -9.55 9.76 -5.31
CA SER A 183 -9.80 10.25 -6.66
C SER A 183 -9.00 9.45 -7.67
N SER A 184 -9.58 9.18 -8.83
CA SER A 184 -8.96 8.39 -9.88
C SER A 184 -9.49 8.76 -11.27
N ILE A 185 -8.73 8.39 -12.29
CA ILE A 185 -8.98 8.71 -13.69
C ILE A 185 -8.74 7.44 -14.52
N ARG A 186 -9.67 7.06 -15.38
CA ARG A 186 -9.43 6.00 -16.37
C ARG A 186 -8.69 6.56 -17.57
N LEU A 187 -7.65 5.85 -18.02
CA LEU A 187 -6.82 6.27 -19.16
C LEU A 187 -7.15 5.52 -20.44
N ASP A 188 -7.79 4.35 -20.35
CA ASP A 188 -8.13 3.48 -21.47
C ASP A 188 -9.48 3.84 -22.16
N GLY A 189 -10.08 4.98 -21.83
CA GLY A 189 -11.30 5.46 -22.48
C GLY A 189 -11.75 6.84 -22.03
N ALA A 190 -12.84 7.33 -22.62
CA ALA A 190 -13.42 8.65 -22.33
C ALA A 190 -14.32 8.62 -21.07
N PHE A 191 -13.73 8.31 -19.92
CA PHE A 191 -14.44 8.33 -18.64
C PHE A 191 -14.26 9.66 -17.93
N LYS A 192 -15.30 10.07 -17.19
CA LYS A 192 -15.16 11.17 -16.24
C LYS A 192 -14.31 10.72 -15.04
N PRO A 193 -13.47 11.61 -14.50
CA PRO A 193 -12.78 11.39 -13.24
C PRO A 193 -13.75 11.02 -12.11
N GLU A 194 -13.36 10.04 -11.30
CA GLU A 194 -14.08 9.68 -10.09
C GLU A 194 -13.46 10.42 -8.89
N VAL A 195 -14.29 11.11 -8.12
CA VAL A 195 -13.88 11.89 -6.94
C VAL A 195 -14.71 11.47 -5.74
N GLY A 196 -14.02 11.22 -4.62
CA GLY A 196 -14.60 10.65 -3.41
C GLY A 196 -14.16 9.20 -3.20
N ALA A 197 -14.61 8.60 -2.09
CA ALA A 197 -14.17 7.27 -1.68
C ALA A 197 -14.74 6.11 -2.52
N SER A 198 -15.60 6.38 -3.52
CA SER A 198 -16.21 5.34 -4.35
C SER A 198 -15.55 5.26 -5.73
N THR A 199 -15.28 4.05 -6.18
CA THR A 199 -14.77 3.73 -7.52
C THR A 199 -15.70 2.71 -8.17
N PHE A 200 -16.35 3.10 -9.27
CA PHE A 200 -17.29 2.27 -10.00
C PHE A 200 -16.72 1.80 -11.33
N SER A 201 -15.79 2.57 -11.89
CA SER A 201 -15.28 2.32 -13.24
C SER A 201 -14.24 1.20 -13.29
N PHE A 202 -13.46 0.96 -12.23
CA PHE A 202 -12.34 0.01 -12.23
C PHE A 202 -12.61 -1.25 -11.39
N PHE A 203 -12.19 -2.40 -11.92
CA PHE A 203 -12.46 -3.72 -11.34
C PHE A 203 -11.15 -4.51 -11.17
N PRO A 204 -10.43 -4.30 -10.06
CA PRO A 204 -9.19 -5.01 -9.80
C PRO A 204 -9.44 -6.50 -9.58
N SER A 205 -8.46 -7.30 -9.97
CA SER A 205 -8.37 -8.74 -9.76
C SER A 205 -7.08 -9.08 -9.00
N GLY A 206 -6.88 -10.36 -8.69
CA GLY A 206 -5.61 -10.85 -8.15
C GLY A 206 -4.40 -10.63 -9.06
N LYS A 207 -4.62 -10.21 -10.32
CA LYS A 207 -3.59 -9.93 -11.33
C LYS A 207 -3.30 -8.44 -11.51
N THR A 208 -3.97 -7.55 -10.76
CA THR A 208 -3.72 -6.10 -10.88
C THR A 208 -2.25 -5.79 -10.63
N LYS A 209 -1.67 -4.99 -11.53
CA LYS A 209 -0.31 -4.46 -11.42
C LYS A 209 -0.33 -2.99 -11.04
N VAL A 210 0.71 -2.54 -10.34
CA VAL A 210 0.90 -1.16 -9.90
C VAL A 210 2.15 -0.61 -10.59
N PHE A 211 1.96 0.44 -11.39
CA PHE A 211 3.04 1.17 -12.06
C PHE A 211 3.20 2.53 -11.40
N VAL A 212 4.35 2.78 -10.80
CA VAL A 212 4.63 3.98 -10.02
C VAL A 212 5.33 5.03 -10.87
N SER A 213 4.91 6.28 -10.70
CA SER A 213 5.53 7.46 -11.30
C SER A 213 6.97 7.64 -10.81
N GLU A 214 7.90 7.95 -11.69
CA GLU A 214 9.31 8.17 -11.33
C GLU A 214 9.50 9.44 -10.51
N ASP A 215 8.78 10.50 -10.82
CA ASP A 215 8.75 11.69 -9.97
C ASP A 215 8.27 11.37 -8.54
N SER A 216 7.20 10.59 -8.44
CA SER A 216 6.64 10.11 -7.18
C SER A 216 7.65 9.26 -6.38
N MET A 217 8.36 8.34 -7.04
CA MET A 217 9.45 7.55 -6.45
C MET A 217 10.56 8.45 -5.89
N LYS A 218 11.00 9.46 -6.65
CA LYS A 218 12.04 10.41 -6.22
C LYS A 218 11.60 11.19 -4.98
N LYS A 219 10.36 11.69 -4.96
CA LYS A 219 9.78 12.42 -3.81
C LYS A 219 9.67 11.53 -2.58
N ALA A 220 9.16 10.31 -2.74
CA ALA A 220 9.09 9.34 -1.65
C ALA A 220 10.49 8.97 -1.12
N GLY A 221 11.47 8.79 -2.00
CA GLY A 221 12.87 8.52 -1.62
C GLY A 221 13.48 9.59 -0.73
N ARG A 222 13.18 10.87 -0.97
CA ARG A 222 13.62 11.99 -0.11
C ARG A 222 13.00 11.89 1.29
N ILE A 223 11.69 11.65 1.39
CA ILE A 223 11.01 11.46 2.68
C ILE A 223 11.66 10.32 3.48
N LEU A 224 11.99 9.22 2.80
CA LEU A 224 12.60 8.04 3.41
C LEU A 224 14.04 8.32 3.89
N ALA A 225 14.82 9.06 3.10
CA ALA A 225 16.20 9.43 3.42
C ALA A 225 16.28 10.41 4.60
N ASP A 226 15.45 11.46 4.57
CA ASP A 226 15.44 12.52 5.59
C ASP A 226 14.80 12.06 6.90
N LYS A 227 13.93 11.02 6.82
CA LYS A 227 13.15 10.48 7.94
C LYS A 227 12.31 11.57 8.64
N ARG A 228 11.90 12.58 7.87
CA ARG A 228 11.12 13.72 8.34
C ARG A 228 9.89 13.91 7.46
N PRO A 229 8.78 14.35 8.07
CA PRO A 229 7.63 14.81 7.30
C PRO A 229 8.01 16.12 6.59
N HIS A 230 8.47 16.03 5.34
CA HIS A 230 8.70 17.21 4.51
C HIS A 230 7.48 17.39 3.60
N LEU A 231 6.73 18.45 3.84
CA LEU A 231 5.70 18.91 2.93
C LEU A 231 6.28 20.02 2.06
N ASP A 232 5.80 20.11 0.84
CA ASP A 232 6.10 21.25 -0.02
C ASP A 232 5.59 22.53 0.67
N PRO A 233 6.46 23.51 0.94
CA PRO A 233 6.07 24.74 1.64
C PRO A 233 5.07 25.59 0.85
N THR A 234 4.90 25.33 -0.45
CA THR A 234 3.93 26.02 -1.30
C THR A 234 2.52 25.43 -1.21
N LEU A 235 2.36 24.23 -0.62
CA LEU A 235 1.09 23.56 -0.46
C LEU A 235 0.52 23.78 0.95
N ASP A 236 -0.81 23.89 1.04
CA ASP A 236 -1.51 23.93 2.33
C ASP A 236 -1.34 22.56 3.05
N PRO A 237 -0.75 22.51 4.25
CA PRO A 237 -0.64 21.28 5.03
C PRO A 237 -1.99 20.60 5.29
N ALA A 238 -3.08 21.37 5.34
CA ALA A 238 -4.42 20.83 5.50
C ALA A 238 -4.85 19.94 4.32
N ALA A 239 -4.32 20.17 3.12
CA ALA A 239 -4.58 19.33 1.95
C ALA A 239 -4.02 17.90 2.14
N HIS A 240 -3.02 17.72 3.00
CA HIS A 240 -2.43 16.42 3.32
C HIS A 240 -3.13 15.68 4.48
N LEU A 241 -4.12 16.31 5.11
CA LEU A 241 -4.98 15.66 6.09
C LEU A 241 -6.01 14.78 5.38
N ARG A 242 -6.30 13.64 5.99
CA ARG A 242 -7.34 12.71 5.54
C ARG A 242 -8.73 13.36 5.69
N GLN A 243 -9.70 12.95 4.88
CA GLN A 243 -11.09 13.37 4.95
C GLN A 243 -11.82 12.71 6.13
N LEU A 244 -11.44 13.07 7.36
CA LEU A 244 -11.94 12.44 8.58
C LEU A 244 -13.16 13.17 9.13
N ARG A 245 -14.15 12.38 9.57
CA ARG A 245 -15.43 12.87 10.13
C ARG A 245 -15.62 12.51 11.61
N SER A 246 -14.60 11.94 12.26
CA SER A 246 -14.68 11.43 13.62
C SER A 246 -13.29 11.35 14.28
N ALA A 247 -13.28 11.00 15.57
CA ALA A 247 -12.07 10.77 16.37
C ALA A 247 -11.10 11.97 16.44
N PHE A 248 -11.64 13.20 16.44
CA PHE A 248 -10.86 14.44 16.55
C PHE A 248 -10.09 14.60 17.86
N ASN A 249 -10.39 13.77 18.86
CA ASN A 249 -9.65 13.70 20.13
C ASN A 249 -8.38 12.84 20.06
N PHE A 250 -8.08 12.20 18.92
CA PHE A 250 -6.89 11.37 18.74
C PHE A 250 -5.86 12.04 17.84
N LYS A 251 -4.60 12.08 18.27
CA LYS A 251 -3.48 12.67 17.49
C LYS A 251 -3.30 12.01 16.13
N SER A 252 -3.55 10.70 16.02
CA SER A 252 -3.44 9.95 14.76
C SER A 252 -4.42 10.43 13.69
N THR A 253 -5.50 11.14 14.05
CA THR A 253 -6.41 11.79 13.09
C THR A 253 -5.68 12.86 12.26
N PHE A 254 -4.72 13.57 12.84
CA PHE A 254 -4.07 14.73 12.23
C PHE A 254 -2.72 14.41 11.55
N ILE A 255 -2.50 13.14 11.18
CA ILE A 255 -1.29 12.75 10.43
C ILE A 255 -1.43 13.16 8.96
N TYR A 256 -0.33 13.63 8.37
CA TYR A 256 -0.24 13.83 6.93
C TYR A 256 -0.16 12.47 6.25
N ALA A 257 -1.29 12.05 5.67
CA ALA A 257 -1.42 10.73 5.05
C ALA A 257 -2.28 10.78 3.78
N ARG A 258 -2.67 11.98 3.34
CA ARG A 258 -3.34 12.21 2.07
C ARG A 258 -2.39 12.87 1.10
N PHE A 259 -2.32 12.34 -0.11
CA PHE A 259 -1.50 12.91 -1.18
C PHE A 259 -2.30 12.98 -2.47
N HIS A 260 -1.89 13.93 -3.29
CA HIS A 260 -2.49 14.28 -4.55
C HIS A 260 -1.41 14.26 -5.63
N SER A 261 -1.73 13.70 -6.79
CA SER A 261 -0.85 13.82 -7.95
C SER A 261 -1.03 15.21 -8.57
N MET A 262 -0.13 15.58 -9.49
CA MET A 262 -0.20 16.85 -10.21
C MET A 262 -1.52 17.06 -11.00
N PHE A 263 -2.30 16.00 -11.21
CA PHE A 263 -3.57 16.02 -11.92
C PHE A 263 -4.71 16.57 -11.06
N ALA A 264 -4.60 16.48 -9.73
CA ALA A 264 -5.57 17.05 -8.80
C ALA A 264 -5.36 18.55 -8.60
N SER A 265 -4.11 19.04 -8.75
CA SER A 265 -3.72 20.39 -8.36
C SER A 265 -4.00 21.46 -9.42
N ASN A 266 -4.13 21.08 -10.69
CA ASN A 266 -4.08 22.03 -11.81
C ASN A 266 -5.45 22.33 -12.45
N HIS A 267 -6.57 22.07 -11.77
CA HIS A 267 -7.92 22.26 -12.35
C HIS A 267 -8.10 21.61 -13.74
N PHE A 268 -7.40 20.50 -14.02
CA PHE A 268 -7.57 19.72 -15.25
C PHE A 268 -8.81 18.81 -15.22
N LEU A 269 -9.70 19.01 -14.24
CA LEU A 269 -10.89 18.22 -13.96
C LEU A 269 -12.15 19.06 -14.16
#